data_AF-A0A1R1A7F5-F1
#
_entry.id   AF-A0A1R1A7F5-F1
#
_cell.length_a   1.000
_cell.length_b   1.000
_cell.length_c   1.000
_cell.angle_alpha   90.00
_cell.angle_beta   90.00
_cell.angle_gamma   90.00
#
_symmetry.space_group_name_H-M   'P 1'
#
loop_
_entity.id
_entity.type
_entity.pdbx_description
1 polymer ?
#
loop_
_entity_poly.entity_id
_entity_poly.type
_entity_poly.pdbx_seq_one_letter_code
_entity_poly.pdbx_strand_id
1 'polypeptide(L)'
;MYDDQQKSDYKQLEGIWFKLRAVEKNNSLTSNWSLRMQFIESHMLLIAASGKGWITVDGRYYELRAGSAYVCTPGQLVEASMKDLGERGLYIVRFDVFEQPQLPAKQEHNYPLGRNMRFPITGEVVISSMIVISALCEAMAKSMRSDNDIQRLRGQIEFYELVYSLLRDGRRLLDNNSEADLERAKTYIEQHYREDLTIEQLAKEAGVSSRHFIRLFKQRYGCSAIEYLSRYRIGQAQELMRPHHDYQLKDISSYVGYQDEVYFRRKFKQITGTPPAAFMRNARQKIVAFHANMIGILLALNITPHAAPEDHPWVEYYRRKYDTSSVLSLAKDDVVKIEQIRSMSPDFIVGLESFTSLDMQKTLNGITSTYFLPWEHDWRMHMRLIAEKLGKTAEAEVWLDRYERKAAAVREQTKNILYNERLLIVRISQKNISVLANRSLGEVFYDDLHMLPAREVNRDINDQHLTQEELAQTDADRLLLIVDEDAQSQAAWQDLKQSAFWGKMRPIRNNRIDYLPPYPWTEYTAFTQELILDEVLKLWRNRA
;
A
#
# COMPACT_ATOMS: atom_id res chain seq x y z
N MET A 1 -18.66 -10.53 -37.83
CA MET A 1 -18.21 -11.00 -36.49
C MET A 1 -17.39 -9.91 -35.79
N TYR A 2 -17.88 -8.66 -35.76
CA TYR A 2 -17.20 -7.52 -35.12
C TYR A 2 -17.96 -7.01 -33.87
N ASP A 3 -19.05 -7.69 -33.52
CA ASP A 3 -20.06 -7.22 -32.55
C ASP A 3 -20.05 -8.02 -31.23
N ASP A 4 -19.33 -9.16 -31.19
CA ASP A 4 -19.35 -10.07 -30.03
C ASP A 4 -18.22 -9.83 -29.01
N GLN A 5 -17.16 -9.08 -29.35
CA GLN A 5 -16.07 -8.75 -28.42
C GLN A 5 -16.33 -7.51 -27.56
N GLN A 6 -17.33 -6.68 -27.90
CA GLN A 6 -17.73 -5.50 -27.10
C GLN A 6 -18.50 -5.83 -25.81
N LYS A 7 -18.86 -7.12 -25.59
CA LYS A 7 -19.64 -7.59 -24.43
C LYS A 7 -18.80 -8.01 -23.21
N SER A 8 -17.47 -7.99 -23.28
CA SER A 8 -16.63 -8.64 -22.25
C SER A 8 -16.43 -7.83 -20.96
N ASP A 9 -16.15 -6.52 -21.04
CA ASP A 9 -15.74 -5.77 -19.82
C ASP A 9 -16.88 -5.47 -18.84
N TYR A 10 -18.13 -5.47 -19.31
CA TYR A 10 -19.30 -5.13 -18.47
C TYR A 10 -20.08 -6.34 -17.96
N LYS A 11 -19.75 -7.56 -18.44
CA LYS A 11 -20.21 -8.81 -17.82
C LYS A 11 -19.74 -8.93 -16.35
N GLN A 12 -18.71 -8.18 -15.95
CA GLN A 12 -18.19 -8.15 -14.58
C GLN A 12 -19.04 -7.31 -13.61
N LEU A 13 -19.91 -6.41 -14.07
CA LEU A 13 -20.75 -5.61 -13.16
C LEU A 13 -21.86 -6.43 -12.49
N GLU A 14 -22.28 -7.55 -13.09
CA GLU A 14 -23.40 -8.38 -12.59
C GLU A 14 -23.12 -9.11 -11.27
N GLY A 15 -21.92 -8.98 -10.69
CA GLY A 15 -21.57 -9.50 -9.35
C GLY A 15 -20.87 -8.48 -8.45
N ILE A 16 -20.91 -7.19 -8.82
CA ILE A 16 -20.23 -6.11 -8.08
C ILE A 16 -21.26 -5.24 -7.37
N TRP A 17 -20.99 -4.94 -6.10
CA TRP A 17 -21.79 -4.01 -5.32
C TRP A 17 -20.91 -2.94 -4.71
N PHE A 18 -21.45 -1.72 -4.62
CA PHE A 18 -20.74 -0.59 -4.07
C PHE A 18 -21.38 -0.13 -2.77
N LYS A 19 -20.56 0.16 -1.76
CA LYS A 19 -21.02 0.77 -0.51
C LYS A 19 -20.49 2.19 -0.39
N LEU A 20 -21.38 3.17 -0.38
CA LEU A 20 -21.02 4.55 -0.08
C LEU A 20 -20.61 4.66 1.40
N ARG A 21 -19.44 5.26 1.65
CA ARG A 21 -18.90 5.48 3.00
C ARG A 21 -19.04 6.93 3.43
N ALA A 22 -18.64 7.86 2.58
CA ALA A 22 -18.68 9.29 2.89
C ALA A 22 -18.77 10.14 1.62
N VAL A 23 -19.38 11.31 1.77
CA VAL A 23 -19.37 12.37 0.75
C VAL A 23 -19.03 13.69 1.44
N GLU A 24 -17.93 14.29 1.01
CA GLU A 24 -17.48 15.60 1.50
C GLU A 24 -17.57 16.61 0.37
N LYS A 25 -18.14 17.78 0.66
CA LYS A 25 -18.11 18.95 -0.23
C LYS A 25 -17.20 20.00 0.40
N ASN A 26 -16.21 20.45 -0.35
CA ASN A 26 -15.36 21.57 0.04
C ASN A 26 -15.54 22.73 -0.94
N ASN A 27 -16.15 23.82 -0.47
CA ASN A 27 -16.50 25.00 -1.26
C ASN A 27 -15.99 26.29 -0.61
N SER A 28 -14.90 26.20 0.15
CA SER A 28 -14.36 27.36 0.83
C SER A 28 -13.86 28.39 -0.19
N LEU A 29 -14.48 29.58 -0.16
CA LEU A 29 -14.15 30.70 -1.04
C LEU A 29 -12.79 31.35 -0.71
N THR A 30 -12.24 31.08 0.48
CA THR A 30 -11.06 31.76 1.02
C THR A 30 -9.92 30.82 1.43
N SER A 31 -10.12 29.50 1.45
CA SER A 31 -9.08 28.55 1.88
C SER A 31 -8.74 27.53 0.80
N ASN A 32 -7.44 27.31 0.63
CA ASN A 32 -6.93 26.17 -0.14
C ASN A 32 -7.35 24.87 0.55
N TRP A 33 -7.86 23.93 -0.23
CA TRP A 33 -8.04 22.56 0.24
C TRP A 33 -6.74 21.79 0.03
N SER A 34 -6.40 20.95 1.00
CA SER A 34 -5.24 20.06 0.91
C SER A 34 -5.54 18.74 1.61
N LEU A 35 -5.25 17.65 0.90
CA LEU A 35 -5.14 16.31 1.44
C LEU A 35 -3.67 16.03 1.73
N ARG A 36 -3.32 15.86 3.01
CA ARG A 36 -1.97 15.42 3.37
C ARG A 36 -1.72 14.03 2.81
N MET A 37 -0.46 13.76 2.48
CA MET A 37 0.01 12.46 2.03
C MET A 37 -0.43 11.37 3.01
N GLN A 38 -1.21 10.42 2.50
CA GLN A 38 -1.75 9.32 3.29
C GLN A 38 -2.05 8.11 2.41
N PHE A 39 -2.02 6.92 3.01
CA PHE A 39 -2.58 5.74 2.39
C PHE A 39 -4.11 5.77 2.53
N ILE A 40 -4.82 5.42 1.45
CA ILE A 40 -6.29 5.37 1.48
C ILE A 40 -6.78 3.93 1.70
N GLU A 41 -7.81 3.73 2.53
CA GLU A 41 -8.33 2.38 2.86
C GLU A 41 -9.59 1.99 2.08
N SER A 42 -10.23 2.97 1.45
CA SER A 42 -11.41 2.83 0.60
C SER A 42 -11.15 3.53 -0.73
N HIS A 43 -11.91 3.19 -1.76
CA HIS A 43 -11.85 3.91 -3.02
C HIS A 43 -12.20 5.37 -2.77
N MET A 44 -11.46 6.26 -3.42
CA MET A 44 -11.64 7.69 -3.30
C MET A 44 -11.82 8.29 -4.68
N LEU A 45 -12.91 9.01 -4.87
CA LEU A 45 -13.17 9.78 -6.08
C LEU A 45 -13.06 11.26 -5.73
N LEU A 46 -12.07 11.95 -6.29
CA LEU A 46 -11.98 13.41 -6.25
C LEU A 46 -12.64 13.98 -7.49
N ILE A 47 -13.62 14.86 -7.35
CA ILE A 47 -14.32 15.52 -8.45
C ILE A 47 -14.12 17.03 -8.34
N ALA A 48 -13.32 17.59 -9.24
CA ALA A 48 -13.04 19.02 -9.29
C ALA A 48 -14.13 19.75 -10.09
N ALA A 49 -15.16 20.28 -9.42
CA ALA A 49 -16.22 21.04 -10.08
C ALA A 49 -15.81 22.47 -10.43
N SER A 50 -14.90 23.05 -9.64
CA SER A 50 -14.21 24.31 -9.94
C SER A 50 -12.86 24.37 -9.23
N GLY A 51 -12.06 25.39 -9.56
CA GLY A 51 -10.71 25.58 -9.04
C GLY A 51 -9.63 24.89 -9.86
N LYS A 52 -8.40 24.97 -9.36
CA LYS A 52 -7.22 24.38 -9.98
C LYS A 52 -6.33 23.76 -8.91
N GLY A 53 -5.69 22.65 -9.24
CA GLY A 53 -4.82 21.99 -8.31
C GLY A 53 -4.15 20.76 -8.89
N TRP A 54 -3.79 19.85 -8.01
CA TRP A 54 -3.07 18.65 -8.35
C TRP A 54 -3.36 17.52 -7.38
N ILE A 55 -3.08 16.31 -7.84
CA ILE A 55 -3.03 15.10 -7.03
C ILE A 55 -1.77 14.34 -7.37
N THR A 56 -1.07 13.85 -6.36
CA THR A 56 -0.05 12.82 -6.52
C THR A 56 -0.60 11.49 -6.06
N VAL A 57 -0.47 10.47 -6.90
CA VAL A 57 -0.87 9.09 -6.58
C VAL A 57 0.33 8.20 -6.80
N ASP A 58 0.80 7.56 -5.74
CA ASP A 58 2.02 6.74 -5.75
C ASP A 58 3.20 7.51 -6.38
N GLY A 59 3.36 8.79 -6.02
CA GLY A 59 4.41 9.70 -6.50
C GLY A 59 4.25 10.24 -7.91
N ARG A 60 3.16 9.90 -8.60
CA ARG A 60 2.88 10.41 -9.95
C ARG A 60 1.99 11.63 -9.85
N TYR A 61 2.44 12.72 -10.45
CA TYR A 61 1.70 13.97 -10.47
C TYR A 61 0.64 13.97 -11.57
N TYR A 62 -0.56 14.40 -11.22
CA TYR A 62 -1.66 14.65 -12.13
C TYR A 62 -2.25 16.03 -11.85
N GLU A 63 -2.51 16.79 -12.91
CA GLU A 63 -3.16 18.08 -12.79
C GLU A 63 -4.67 17.87 -12.57
N LEU A 64 -5.24 18.48 -11.54
CA LEU A 64 -6.68 18.50 -11.30
C LEU A 64 -7.28 19.79 -11.86
N ARG A 65 -8.03 19.65 -12.94
CA ARG A 65 -8.71 20.75 -13.62
C ARG A 65 -10.21 20.70 -13.33
N ALA A 66 -10.83 21.86 -13.26
CA ALA A 66 -12.29 21.95 -13.24
C ALA A 66 -12.87 21.16 -14.42
N GLY A 67 -13.78 20.23 -14.14
CA GLY A 67 -14.33 19.32 -15.16
C GLY A 67 -13.75 17.91 -15.15
N SER A 68 -12.74 17.62 -14.33
CA SER A 68 -12.18 16.26 -14.21
C SER A 68 -12.52 15.60 -12.87
N ALA A 69 -12.45 14.28 -12.87
CA ALA A 69 -12.41 13.48 -11.67
C ALA A 69 -11.21 12.55 -11.67
N TYR A 70 -10.79 12.11 -10.49
CA TYR A 70 -9.71 11.15 -10.34
C TYR A 70 -10.15 10.03 -9.40
N VAL A 71 -10.01 8.78 -9.84
CA VAL A 71 -10.30 7.59 -9.06
C VAL A 71 -9.01 7.02 -8.47
N CYS A 72 -8.92 7.05 -7.15
CA CYS A 72 -7.89 6.39 -6.37
C CYS A 72 -8.40 5.06 -5.81
N THR A 73 -7.51 4.08 -5.74
CA THR A 73 -7.78 2.73 -5.23
C THR A 73 -7.22 2.52 -3.82
N PRO A 74 -7.89 1.74 -2.96
CA PRO A 74 -7.41 1.37 -1.62
C PRO A 74 -5.96 0.90 -1.65
N GLY A 75 -5.10 1.43 -0.78
CA GLY A 75 -3.68 1.10 -0.65
C GLY A 75 -2.72 1.99 -1.44
N GLN A 76 -3.22 2.97 -2.19
CA GLN A 76 -2.36 3.98 -2.84
C GLN A 76 -1.96 5.08 -1.86
N LEU A 77 -0.75 5.60 -2.03
CA LEU A 77 -0.27 6.79 -1.34
C LEU A 77 -0.76 8.03 -2.11
N VAL A 78 -1.64 8.82 -1.49
CA VAL A 78 -2.29 9.95 -2.14
C VAL A 78 -2.01 11.24 -1.38
N GLU A 79 -1.64 12.29 -2.11
CA GLU A 79 -1.56 13.68 -1.63
C GLU A 79 -2.25 14.57 -2.68
N ALA A 80 -2.98 15.61 -2.26
CA ALA A 80 -3.66 16.48 -3.21
C ALA A 80 -3.79 17.90 -2.66
N SER A 81 -3.87 18.89 -3.54
CA SER A 81 -4.22 20.25 -3.16
C SER A 81 -4.98 20.95 -4.26
N MET A 82 -5.97 21.76 -3.86
CA MET A 82 -6.76 22.60 -4.75
C MET A 82 -6.95 24.00 -4.19
N LYS A 83 -6.98 24.99 -5.09
CA LYS A 83 -7.22 26.40 -4.81
C LYS A 83 -8.36 26.93 -5.68
N ASP A 84 -8.84 28.12 -5.35
CA ASP A 84 -9.87 28.85 -6.11
C ASP A 84 -11.16 28.04 -6.31
N LEU A 85 -11.57 27.32 -5.27
CA LEU A 85 -12.65 26.33 -5.33
C LEU A 85 -14.02 26.92 -5.68
N GLY A 86 -14.29 28.20 -5.40
CA GLY A 86 -15.59 28.81 -5.72
C GLY A 86 -16.78 28.11 -5.02
N GLU A 87 -18.00 28.37 -5.49
CA GLU A 87 -19.22 27.80 -4.88
C GLU A 87 -19.46 26.32 -5.22
N ARG A 88 -19.03 25.88 -6.42
CA ARG A 88 -19.19 24.49 -6.89
C ARG A 88 -18.19 23.56 -6.21
N GLY A 89 -16.98 24.05 -5.96
CA GLY A 89 -16.01 23.42 -5.08
C GLY A 89 -15.41 22.10 -5.59
N LEU A 90 -15.00 21.29 -4.62
CA LEU A 90 -14.46 19.94 -4.77
C LEU A 90 -15.38 18.96 -4.02
N TYR A 91 -15.68 17.83 -4.66
CA TYR A 91 -16.38 16.73 -4.01
C TYR A 91 -15.42 15.55 -3.82
N ILE A 92 -15.46 14.95 -2.64
CA ILE A 92 -14.68 13.76 -2.30
C ILE A 92 -15.67 12.67 -1.90
N VAL A 93 -15.73 11.61 -2.70
CA VAL A 93 -16.62 10.47 -2.46
C VAL A 93 -15.76 9.27 -2.07
N ARG A 94 -16.03 8.68 -0.91
CA ARG A 94 -15.36 7.46 -0.44
C ARG A 94 -16.33 6.28 -0.49
N PHE A 95 -15.87 5.14 -1.01
CA PHE A 95 -16.70 3.96 -1.16
C PHE A 95 -15.89 2.66 -1.14
N ASP A 96 -16.56 1.55 -0.85
CA ASP A 96 -16.00 0.21 -0.98
C ASP A 96 -16.61 -0.50 -2.19
N VAL A 97 -15.81 -1.35 -2.82
CA VAL A 97 -16.22 -2.25 -3.90
C VAL A 97 -16.23 -3.67 -3.36
N PHE A 98 -17.31 -4.39 -3.58
CA PHE A 98 -17.48 -5.79 -3.21
C PHE A 98 -17.74 -6.63 -4.46
N GLU A 99 -17.20 -7.84 -4.51
CA GLU A 99 -17.44 -8.79 -5.60
C GLU A 99 -17.77 -10.17 -5.05
N GLN A 100 -18.73 -10.88 -5.67
CA GLN A 100 -18.96 -12.29 -5.40
C GLN A 100 -17.95 -13.14 -6.17
N PRO A 101 -17.16 -14.01 -5.52
CA PRO A 101 -16.37 -15.00 -6.23
C PRO A 101 -17.31 -15.92 -7.02
N GLN A 102 -17.10 -16.04 -8.34
CA GLN A 102 -17.80 -17.06 -9.15
C GLN A 102 -17.24 -18.45 -8.79
N LEU A 103 -17.86 -19.11 -7.83
CA LEU A 103 -17.54 -20.50 -7.44
C LEU A 103 -18.64 -21.45 -7.94
N PRO A 104 -18.33 -22.74 -8.20
CA PRO A 104 -19.34 -23.75 -8.49
C PRO A 104 -20.33 -23.87 -7.33
N ALA A 105 -21.63 -23.99 -7.64
CA ALA A 105 -22.81 -23.91 -6.75
C ALA A 105 -22.83 -24.83 -5.50
N LYS A 106 -21.78 -25.59 -5.21
CA LYS A 106 -21.66 -26.47 -4.03
C LYS A 106 -20.84 -25.87 -2.87
N GLN A 107 -20.27 -24.67 -2.99
CA GLN A 107 -19.41 -24.06 -1.94
C GLN A 107 -19.70 -22.58 -1.61
N GLU A 108 -20.88 -22.05 -1.95
CA GLU A 108 -21.21 -20.61 -1.82
C GLU A 108 -21.25 -20.06 -0.37
N HIS A 109 -21.33 -20.90 0.65
CA HIS A 109 -21.77 -20.44 1.98
C HIS A 109 -20.65 -19.98 2.95
N ASN A 110 -19.37 -20.15 2.62
CA ASN A 110 -18.26 -19.94 3.59
C ASN A 110 -17.11 -19.03 3.13
N TYR A 111 -17.23 -18.31 2.00
CA TYR A 111 -16.17 -17.38 1.58
C TYR A 111 -16.47 -15.94 2.04
N PRO A 112 -15.51 -15.26 2.70
CA PRO A 112 -15.67 -13.84 3.01
C PRO A 112 -15.79 -13.04 1.70
N LEU A 113 -16.78 -12.14 1.63
CA LEU A 113 -16.94 -11.20 0.53
C LEU A 113 -15.63 -10.43 0.31
N GLY A 114 -15.10 -10.43 -0.91
CA GLY A 114 -13.94 -9.62 -1.25
C GLY A 114 -14.31 -8.15 -1.08
N ARG A 115 -13.72 -7.47 -0.09
CA ARG A 115 -13.86 -6.03 0.13
C ARG A 115 -12.69 -5.32 -0.56
N ASN A 116 -12.93 -4.14 -1.12
CA ASN A 116 -11.93 -3.33 -1.82
C ASN A 116 -11.39 -3.94 -3.12
N MET A 117 -12.27 -4.66 -3.84
CA MET A 117 -11.97 -5.22 -5.15
C MET A 117 -11.76 -4.11 -6.21
N ARG A 118 -11.16 -4.46 -7.36
CA ARG A 118 -10.85 -3.48 -8.41
C ARG A 118 -12.11 -2.76 -8.90
N PHE A 119 -12.12 -1.43 -8.81
CA PHE A 119 -13.12 -0.62 -9.51
C PHE A 119 -12.82 -0.61 -11.03
N PRO A 120 -13.84 -0.70 -11.92
CA PRO A 120 -13.62 -0.83 -13.36
C PRO A 120 -12.88 0.34 -14.03
N ILE A 121 -12.82 1.50 -13.38
CA ILE A 121 -12.08 2.67 -13.85
C ILE A 121 -11.02 3.04 -12.81
N THR A 122 -9.82 3.40 -13.23
CA THR A 122 -8.79 3.92 -12.32
C THR A 122 -8.11 5.12 -12.96
N GLY A 123 -7.63 6.05 -12.14
CA GLY A 123 -6.95 7.25 -12.63
C GLY A 123 -7.90 8.37 -13.03
N GLU A 124 -7.45 9.22 -13.97
CA GLU A 124 -8.21 10.38 -14.43
C GLU A 124 -9.44 9.97 -15.25
N VAL A 125 -10.56 10.64 -14.98
CA VAL A 125 -11.85 10.46 -15.65
C VAL A 125 -12.32 11.82 -16.15
N VAL A 126 -12.53 11.94 -17.46
CA VAL A 126 -13.14 13.16 -18.03
C VAL A 126 -14.65 13.07 -17.87
N ILE A 127 -15.23 14.10 -17.25
CA ILE A 127 -16.67 14.19 -17.00
C ILE A 127 -17.33 14.84 -18.20
N SER A 128 -18.34 14.19 -18.80
CA SER A 128 -19.05 14.75 -19.95
C SER A 128 -19.98 15.90 -19.56
N SER A 129 -20.53 15.88 -18.34
CA SER A 129 -21.39 16.95 -17.83
C SER A 129 -21.16 17.21 -16.35
N MET A 130 -20.36 18.23 -16.04
CA MET A 130 -20.10 18.63 -14.66
C MET A 130 -21.36 19.12 -13.94
N ILE A 131 -22.36 19.60 -14.68
CA ILE A 131 -23.65 20.03 -14.10
C ILE A 131 -24.38 18.83 -13.49
N VAL A 132 -24.48 17.72 -14.24
CA VAL A 132 -25.15 16.49 -13.78
C VAL A 132 -24.39 15.89 -12.61
N ILE A 133 -23.08 15.75 -12.73
CA ILE A 133 -22.23 15.19 -11.66
C ILE A 133 -22.31 16.04 -10.38
N SER A 134 -22.20 17.37 -10.48
CA SER A 134 -22.29 18.26 -9.31
C SER A 134 -23.66 18.13 -8.63
N ALA A 135 -24.75 18.06 -9.41
CA ALA A 135 -26.10 17.89 -8.85
C ALA A 135 -26.26 16.56 -8.10
N LEU A 136 -25.72 15.46 -8.65
CA LEU A 136 -25.69 14.17 -7.96
C LEU A 136 -24.87 14.25 -6.67
N CYS A 137 -23.69 14.87 -6.71
CA CYS A 137 -22.85 15.02 -5.52
C CYS A 137 -23.51 15.86 -4.43
N GLU A 138 -24.23 16.92 -4.78
CA GLU A 138 -24.99 17.72 -3.81
C GLU A 138 -26.16 16.97 -3.20
N ALA A 139 -26.93 16.24 -4.02
CA ALA A 139 -28.01 15.39 -3.55
C ALA A 139 -27.48 14.33 -2.56
N MET A 140 -26.41 13.64 -2.93
CA MET A 140 -25.76 12.64 -2.06
C MET A 140 -25.26 13.27 -0.74
N ALA A 141 -24.57 14.40 -0.81
CA ALA A 141 -24.03 15.07 0.36
C ALA A 141 -25.13 15.54 1.32
N LYS A 142 -26.29 15.94 0.79
CA LYS A 142 -27.47 16.29 1.59
C LYS A 142 -28.10 15.03 2.22
N SER A 143 -28.27 13.97 1.43
CA SER A 143 -28.85 12.71 1.89
C SER A 143 -28.02 12.05 3.00
N MET A 144 -26.69 12.08 2.89
CA MET A 144 -25.77 11.46 3.86
C MET A 144 -25.65 12.20 5.19
N ARG A 145 -26.01 13.49 5.25
CA ARG A 145 -26.03 14.27 6.51
C ARG A 145 -27.30 14.07 7.33
N SER A 146 -28.29 13.36 6.80
CA SER A 146 -29.54 13.13 7.50
C SER A 146 -29.40 12.00 8.52
N ASP A 147 -30.00 12.19 9.69
CA ASP A 147 -30.11 11.14 10.72
C ASP A 147 -31.09 10.02 10.34
N ASN A 148 -31.91 10.22 9.31
CA ASN A 148 -32.90 9.26 8.82
C ASN A 148 -32.26 8.18 7.93
N ASP A 149 -32.39 6.91 8.32
CA ASP A 149 -31.88 5.76 7.58
C ASP A 149 -32.41 5.64 6.15
N ILE A 150 -33.68 5.98 5.91
CA ILE A 150 -34.28 5.97 4.57
C ILE A 150 -33.63 7.04 3.69
N GLN A 151 -33.32 8.20 4.27
CA GLN A 151 -32.62 9.25 3.55
C GLN A 151 -31.16 8.86 3.26
N ARG A 152 -30.50 8.11 4.16
CA ARG A 152 -29.17 7.53 3.88
C ARG A 152 -29.21 6.51 2.75
N LEU A 153 -30.26 5.68 2.68
CA LEU A 153 -30.48 4.76 1.54
C LEU A 153 -30.63 5.53 0.22
N ARG A 154 -31.33 6.68 0.23
CA ARG A 154 -31.42 7.56 -0.94
C ARG A 154 -30.04 8.04 -1.41
N GLY A 155 -29.15 8.41 -0.49
CA GLY A 155 -27.76 8.76 -0.81
C GLY A 155 -26.98 7.62 -1.49
N GLN A 156 -27.23 6.37 -1.08
CA GLN A 156 -26.66 5.20 -1.72
C GLN A 156 -27.16 5.02 -3.18
N ILE A 157 -28.45 5.28 -3.45
CA ILE A 157 -29.03 5.23 -4.81
C ILE A 157 -28.40 6.30 -5.69
N GLU A 158 -28.30 7.53 -5.19
CA GLU A 158 -27.68 8.66 -5.89
C GLU A 158 -26.20 8.38 -6.23
N PHE A 159 -25.52 7.59 -5.39
CA PHE A 159 -24.17 7.13 -5.67
C PHE A 159 -24.10 6.09 -6.79
N TYR A 160 -25.05 5.15 -6.87
CA TYR A 160 -25.12 4.23 -8.01
C TYR A 160 -25.34 4.98 -9.35
N GLU A 161 -26.14 6.04 -9.34
CA GLU A 161 -26.33 6.93 -10.50
C GLU A 161 -25.04 7.68 -10.90
N LEU A 162 -24.26 8.13 -9.91
CA LEU A 162 -22.94 8.71 -10.14
C LEU A 162 -21.99 7.69 -10.79
N VAL A 163 -21.91 6.48 -10.24
CA VAL A 163 -21.06 5.39 -10.77
C VAL A 163 -21.47 5.05 -12.21
N TYR A 164 -22.76 4.91 -12.49
CA TYR A 164 -23.26 4.69 -13.84
C TYR A 164 -22.82 5.80 -14.80
N SER A 165 -22.97 7.06 -14.39
CA SER A 165 -22.59 8.22 -15.21
C SER A 165 -21.09 8.23 -15.52
N LEU A 166 -20.24 7.95 -14.53
CA LEU A 166 -18.78 7.88 -14.71
C LEU A 166 -18.37 6.71 -15.59
N LEU A 167 -18.98 5.53 -15.41
CA LEU A 167 -18.70 4.34 -16.23
C LEU A 167 -19.08 4.56 -17.68
N ARG A 168 -20.19 5.25 -17.94
CA ARG A 168 -20.63 5.63 -19.29
C ARG A 168 -19.64 6.62 -19.94
N ASP A 169 -19.19 7.61 -19.19
CA ASP A 169 -18.32 8.66 -19.70
C ASP A 169 -16.87 8.15 -19.92
N GLY A 170 -16.36 7.27 -19.03
CA GLY A 170 -15.04 6.65 -19.14
C GLY A 170 -14.85 5.79 -20.41
N ARG A 171 -15.92 5.18 -20.94
CA ARG A 171 -15.87 4.43 -22.21
C ARG A 171 -15.47 5.29 -23.41
N ARG A 172 -15.74 6.60 -23.38
CA ARG A 172 -15.48 7.49 -24.54
C ARG A 172 -14.02 7.91 -24.68
N LEU A 173 -13.18 7.70 -23.65
CA LEU A 173 -11.79 8.16 -23.60
C LEU A 173 -10.77 7.05 -23.83
N LEU A 174 -11.10 5.81 -23.45
CA LEU A 174 -10.24 4.63 -23.67
C LEU A 174 -9.94 4.38 -25.15
N ASP A 175 -10.73 4.95 -26.05
CA ASP A 175 -10.56 4.87 -27.50
C ASP A 175 -9.43 5.75 -28.07
N ASN A 176 -8.78 6.64 -27.30
CA ASN A 176 -7.91 7.70 -27.87
C ASN A 176 -6.56 8.02 -27.17
N ASN A 177 -5.97 7.17 -26.31
CA ASN A 177 -4.70 7.55 -25.64
C ASN A 177 -3.65 6.43 -25.47
N SER A 178 -2.38 6.74 -25.79
CA SER A 178 -1.20 5.85 -25.71
C SER A 178 -0.86 5.30 -24.32
N GLU A 179 -1.48 5.84 -23.28
CA GLU A 179 -1.35 5.36 -21.90
C GLU A 179 -2.36 4.25 -21.58
N ALA A 180 -3.53 4.26 -22.22
CA ALA A 180 -4.48 3.16 -22.21
C ALA A 180 -3.92 1.93 -22.96
N ASP A 181 -3.10 2.15 -23.98
CA ASP A 181 -2.49 1.13 -24.83
C ASP A 181 -1.61 0.13 -24.04
N LEU A 182 -0.78 0.61 -23.11
CA LEU A 182 0.06 -0.26 -22.29
C LEU A 182 -0.74 -0.98 -21.20
N GLU A 183 -1.75 -0.31 -20.64
CA GLU A 183 -2.59 -0.91 -19.60
C GLU A 183 -3.52 -1.98 -20.18
N ARG A 184 -3.92 -1.87 -21.47
CA ARG A 184 -4.58 -2.96 -22.22
C ARG A 184 -3.66 -4.17 -22.33
N ALA A 185 -2.41 -4.00 -22.72
CA ALA A 185 -1.47 -5.11 -22.80
C ALA A 185 -1.19 -5.75 -21.43
N LYS A 186 -1.07 -4.94 -20.35
CA LYS A 186 -0.96 -5.48 -18.98
C LYS A 186 -2.21 -6.27 -18.59
N THR A 187 -3.39 -5.71 -18.80
CA THR A 187 -4.67 -6.40 -18.53
C THR A 187 -4.77 -7.71 -19.31
N TYR A 188 -4.36 -7.70 -20.58
CA TYR A 188 -4.32 -8.89 -21.41
C TYR A 188 -3.37 -9.96 -20.84
N ILE A 189 -2.16 -9.57 -20.39
CA ILE A 189 -1.26 -10.49 -19.70
C ILE A 189 -1.94 -11.09 -18.47
N GLU A 190 -2.59 -10.28 -17.63
CA GLU A 190 -3.23 -10.74 -16.41
C GLU A 190 -4.45 -11.66 -16.67
N GLN A 191 -5.16 -11.49 -17.78
CA GLN A 191 -6.31 -12.32 -18.16
C GLN A 191 -5.89 -13.62 -18.86
N HIS A 192 -4.85 -13.55 -19.69
CA HIS A 192 -4.38 -14.65 -20.54
C HIS A 192 -3.06 -15.26 -20.05
N TYR A 193 -2.69 -15.06 -18.78
CA TYR A 193 -1.38 -15.47 -18.26
C TYR A 193 -1.09 -16.96 -18.40
N ARG A 194 -2.11 -17.80 -18.53
CA ARG A 194 -1.95 -19.26 -18.68
C ARG A 194 -1.50 -19.68 -20.09
N GLU A 195 -1.59 -18.77 -21.05
CA GLU A 195 -1.28 -18.99 -22.46
C GLU A 195 0.15 -18.57 -22.79
N ASP A 196 0.73 -19.10 -23.88
CA ASP A 196 2.04 -18.69 -24.36
C ASP A 196 1.97 -17.34 -25.08
N LEU A 197 2.21 -16.27 -24.32
CA LEU A 197 2.18 -14.90 -24.82
C LEU A 197 3.52 -14.46 -25.41
N THR A 198 3.46 -13.91 -26.62
CA THR A 198 4.61 -13.34 -27.36
C THR A 198 4.61 -11.82 -27.29
N ILE A 199 5.78 -11.21 -27.54
CA ILE A 199 5.89 -9.75 -27.59
C ILE A 199 5.07 -9.18 -28.75
N GLU A 200 5.01 -9.88 -29.88
CA GLU A 200 4.25 -9.48 -31.06
C GLU A 200 2.75 -9.41 -30.76
N GLN A 201 2.21 -10.39 -30.04
CA GLN A 201 0.81 -10.37 -29.59
C GLN A 201 0.56 -9.19 -28.65
N LEU A 202 1.39 -9.02 -27.62
CA LEU A 202 1.22 -7.95 -26.64
C LEU A 202 1.34 -6.55 -27.24
N ALA A 203 2.25 -6.38 -28.20
CA ALA A 203 2.40 -5.13 -28.94
C ALA A 203 1.17 -4.84 -29.82
N LYS A 204 0.60 -5.88 -30.43
CA LYS A 204 -0.65 -5.78 -31.21
C LYS A 204 -1.84 -5.39 -30.33
N GLU A 205 -1.98 -6.00 -29.15
CA GLU A 205 -3.02 -5.62 -28.17
C GLU A 205 -2.86 -4.18 -27.67
N ALA A 206 -1.61 -3.72 -27.54
CA ALA A 206 -1.31 -2.31 -27.26
C ALA A 206 -1.47 -1.39 -28.48
N GLY A 207 -1.67 -1.90 -29.70
CA GLY A 207 -1.77 -1.06 -30.91
C GLY A 207 -0.46 -0.37 -31.31
N VAL A 208 0.70 -0.86 -30.85
CA VAL A 208 2.02 -0.27 -31.13
C VAL A 208 2.98 -1.29 -31.76
N SER A 209 4.06 -0.82 -32.38
CA SER A 209 5.11 -1.73 -32.88
C SER A 209 5.84 -2.45 -31.73
N SER A 210 6.29 -3.69 -31.94
CA SER A 210 7.02 -4.48 -30.94
C SER A 210 8.22 -3.75 -30.32
N ARG A 211 8.99 -3.03 -31.14
CA ARG A 211 10.15 -2.24 -30.66
C ARG A 211 9.71 -1.12 -29.73
N HIS A 212 8.62 -0.42 -30.08
CA HIS A 212 8.07 0.65 -29.25
C HIS A 212 7.46 0.09 -27.95
N PHE A 213 6.74 -1.03 -28.04
CA PHE A 213 6.18 -1.75 -26.90
C PHE A 213 7.24 -2.14 -25.87
N ILE A 214 8.32 -2.83 -26.29
CA ILE A 214 9.39 -3.26 -25.37
C ILE A 214 9.95 -2.08 -24.59
N ARG A 215 10.24 -0.97 -25.29
CA ARG A 215 10.79 0.25 -24.69
C ARG A 215 9.80 0.87 -23.70
N LEU A 216 8.57 1.09 -24.14
CA LEU A 216 7.53 1.71 -23.34
C LEU A 216 7.14 0.87 -22.12
N PHE A 217 6.94 -0.43 -22.29
CA PHE A 217 6.59 -1.35 -21.20
C PHE A 217 7.70 -1.41 -20.15
N LYS A 218 8.96 -1.53 -20.57
CA LYS A 218 10.11 -1.52 -19.64
C LYS A 218 10.25 -0.18 -18.92
N GLN A 219 10.04 0.94 -19.62
CA GLN A 219 10.05 2.26 -19.00
C GLN A 219 8.91 2.43 -17.97
N ARG A 220 7.73 1.86 -18.26
CA ARG A 220 6.52 2.00 -17.44
C ARG A 220 6.46 1.08 -16.23
N TYR A 221 6.95 -0.16 -16.34
CA TYR A 221 6.85 -1.20 -15.31
C TYR A 221 8.21 -1.68 -14.78
N GLY A 222 9.31 -1.07 -15.24
CA GLY A 222 10.67 -1.37 -14.78
C GLY A 222 11.24 -2.72 -15.22
N CYS A 223 10.47 -3.54 -15.93
CA CYS A 223 10.85 -4.87 -16.38
C CYS A 223 10.27 -5.20 -17.77
N SER A 224 10.76 -6.26 -18.41
CA SER A 224 10.19 -6.69 -19.70
C SER A 224 8.81 -7.31 -19.52
N ALA A 225 7.96 -7.30 -20.57
CA ALA A 225 6.63 -7.91 -20.50
C ALA A 225 6.66 -9.42 -20.21
N ILE A 226 7.67 -10.15 -20.72
CA ILE A 226 7.84 -11.59 -20.44
C ILE A 226 8.29 -11.83 -18.99
N GLU A 227 9.13 -10.94 -18.45
CA GLU A 227 9.49 -10.99 -17.04
C GLU A 227 8.30 -10.65 -16.14
N TYR A 228 7.49 -9.66 -16.52
CA TYR A 228 6.23 -9.34 -15.85
C TYR A 228 5.27 -10.53 -15.84
N LEU A 229 5.03 -11.17 -16.99
CA LEU A 229 4.25 -12.40 -17.10
C LEU A 229 4.80 -13.50 -16.18
N SER A 230 6.12 -13.71 -16.18
CA SER A 230 6.75 -14.71 -15.31
C SER A 230 6.45 -14.44 -13.84
N ARG A 231 6.61 -13.18 -13.39
CA ARG A 231 6.31 -12.77 -12.01
C ARG A 231 4.83 -12.95 -11.69
N TYR A 232 3.94 -12.60 -12.62
CA TYR A 232 2.50 -12.76 -12.46
C TYR A 232 2.12 -14.25 -12.31
N ARG A 233 2.62 -15.13 -13.19
CA ARG A 233 2.40 -16.59 -13.10
C ARG A 233 2.90 -17.16 -11.77
N ILE A 234 4.08 -16.73 -11.30
CA ILE A 234 4.59 -17.16 -9.99
C ILE A 234 3.71 -16.64 -8.85
N GLY A 235 3.25 -15.39 -8.91
CA GLY A 235 2.29 -14.86 -7.94
C GLY A 235 1.02 -15.71 -7.87
N GLN A 236 0.40 -16.01 -9.02
CA GLN A 236 -0.75 -16.92 -9.10
C GLN A 236 -0.45 -18.32 -8.55
N ALA A 237 0.76 -18.84 -8.77
CA ALA A 237 1.17 -20.12 -8.22
C ALA A 237 1.30 -20.06 -6.69
N GLN A 238 1.79 -18.96 -6.12
CA GLN A 238 1.86 -18.77 -4.67
C GLN A 238 0.46 -18.73 -4.05
N GLU A 239 -0.53 -18.11 -4.70
CA GLU A 239 -1.93 -18.13 -4.27
C GLU A 239 -2.46 -19.57 -4.16
N LEU A 240 -2.23 -20.38 -5.19
CA LEU A 240 -2.67 -21.78 -5.24
C LEU A 240 -1.93 -22.70 -4.27
N MET A 241 -0.77 -22.27 -3.77
CA MET A 241 0.02 -23.00 -2.77
C MET A 241 -0.38 -22.69 -1.32
N ARG A 242 -1.36 -21.78 -1.10
CA ARG A 242 -1.87 -21.44 0.23
C ARG A 242 -2.57 -22.63 0.90
N PRO A 243 -2.61 -22.70 2.25
CA PRO A 243 -3.03 -23.88 3.00
C PRO A 243 -4.48 -24.34 2.80
N HIS A 244 -5.32 -23.52 2.18
CA HIS A 244 -6.71 -23.89 1.84
C HIS A 244 -6.82 -24.76 0.59
N HIS A 245 -5.69 -25.06 -0.07
CA HIS A 245 -5.63 -25.86 -1.28
C HIS A 245 -4.76 -27.11 -1.12
N ASP A 246 -5.27 -28.25 -1.59
CA ASP A 246 -4.54 -29.52 -1.67
C ASP A 246 -4.03 -29.82 -3.08
N TYR A 247 -3.74 -28.78 -3.87
CA TYR A 247 -3.23 -28.96 -5.23
C TYR A 247 -1.82 -29.55 -5.21
N GLN A 248 -1.55 -30.48 -6.12
CA GLN A 248 -0.18 -30.97 -6.31
C GLN A 248 0.64 -29.95 -7.11
N LEU A 249 1.94 -29.93 -6.86
CA LEU A 249 2.86 -28.99 -7.51
C LEU A 249 2.80 -29.05 -9.05
N LYS A 250 2.59 -30.25 -9.60
CA LYS A 250 2.44 -30.50 -11.03
C LYS A 250 1.19 -29.83 -11.60
N ASP A 251 0.08 -29.89 -10.87
CA ASP A 251 -1.18 -29.28 -11.27
C ASP A 251 -1.06 -27.76 -11.23
N ILE A 252 -0.43 -27.21 -10.19
CA ILE A 252 -0.17 -25.77 -10.06
C ILE A 252 0.69 -25.27 -11.23
N SER A 253 1.81 -25.95 -11.52
CA SER A 253 2.71 -25.61 -12.63
C SER A 253 1.95 -25.53 -13.95
N SER A 254 1.16 -26.55 -14.26
CA SER A 254 0.40 -26.64 -15.50
C SER A 254 -0.69 -25.57 -15.57
N TYR A 255 -1.39 -25.35 -14.45
CA TYR A 255 -2.48 -24.39 -14.34
C TYR A 255 -2.02 -22.94 -14.54
N VAL A 256 -0.82 -22.58 -14.05
CA VAL A 256 -0.28 -21.22 -14.20
C VAL A 256 0.46 -21.02 -15.52
N GLY A 257 0.38 -21.96 -16.47
CA GLY A 257 0.91 -21.81 -17.83
C GLY A 257 2.36 -22.24 -18.01
N TYR A 258 2.92 -23.07 -17.13
CA TYR A 258 4.23 -23.70 -17.34
C TYR A 258 4.07 -25.15 -17.80
N GLN A 259 4.53 -25.45 -19.02
CA GLN A 259 4.53 -26.81 -19.55
C GLN A 259 5.62 -27.71 -18.94
N ASP A 260 6.73 -27.12 -18.51
CA ASP A 260 7.85 -27.82 -17.91
C ASP A 260 7.93 -27.51 -16.40
N GLU A 261 7.65 -28.53 -15.58
CA GLU A 261 7.71 -28.44 -14.12
C GLU A 261 9.13 -28.13 -13.59
N VAL A 262 10.18 -28.62 -14.26
CA VAL A 262 11.57 -28.35 -13.90
C VAL A 262 11.90 -26.87 -14.15
N TYR A 263 11.46 -26.35 -15.31
CA TYR A 263 11.58 -24.93 -15.61
C TYR A 263 10.83 -24.08 -14.58
N PHE A 264 9.58 -24.46 -14.26
CA PHE A 264 8.76 -23.80 -13.24
C PHE A 264 9.46 -23.78 -11.88
N ARG A 265 9.96 -24.92 -11.38
CA ARG A 265 10.66 -25.00 -10.08
C ARG A 265 11.87 -24.06 -10.03
N ARG A 266 12.66 -24.02 -11.10
CA ARG A 266 13.82 -23.11 -11.22
C ARG A 266 13.38 -21.65 -11.24
N LYS A 267 12.36 -21.33 -12.04
CA LYS A 267 11.83 -19.96 -12.19
C LYS A 267 11.17 -19.45 -10.90
N PHE A 268 10.41 -20.32 -10.24
CA PHE A 268 9.81 -20.05 -8.93
C PHE A 268 10.91 -19.74 -7.92
N LYS A 269 11.90 -20.64 -7.74
CA LYS A 269 13.02 -20.38 -6.81
C LYS A 269 13.79 -19.11 -7.16
N GLN A 270 14.01 -18.83 -8.45
CA GLN A 270 14.68 -17.60 -8.88
C GLN A 270 13.91 -16.34 -8.48
N ILE A 271 12.58 -16.36 -8.57
CA ILE A 271 11.71 -15.20 -8.29
C ILE A 271 11.44 -15.06 -6.79
N THR A 272 11.13 -16.16 -6.10
CA THR A 272 10.70 -16.15 -4.69
C THR A 272 11.84 -16.36 -3.70
N GLY A 273 12.99 -16.87 -4.17
CA GLY A 273 14.11 -17.32 -3.33
C GLY A 273 13.94 -18.75 -2.77
N THR A 274 12.72 -19.28 -2.77
CA THR A 274 12.37 -20.54 -2.10
C THR A 274 11.87 -21.59 -3.11
N PRO A 275 12.29 -22.86 -3.05
CA PRO A 275 11.70 -23.91 -3.88
C PRO A 275 10.19 -24.08 -3.61
N PRO A 276 9.35 -24.37 -4.62
CA PRO A 276 7.90 -24.49 -4.44
C PRO A 276 7.44 -25.46 -3.33
N ALA A 277 8.07 -26.64 -3.25
CA ALA A 277 7.73 -27.64 -2.22
C ALA A 277 8.04 -27.13 -0.80
N ALA A 278 9.12 -26.35 -0.64
CA ALA A 278 9.41 -25.70 0.62
C ALA A 278 8.38 -24.59 0.88
N PHE A 279 7.99 -23.80 -0.12
CA PHE A 279 6.95 -22.78 0.01
C PHE A 279 5.61 -23.36 0.52
N MET A 280 5.10 -24.42 -0.12
CA MET A 280 3.85 -25.09 0.28
C MET A 280 3.90 -25.64 1.71
N ARG A 281 5.03 -26.21 2.12
CA ARG A 281 5.21 -26.72 3.48
C ARG A 281 5.16 -25.59 4.52
N ASN A 282 5.80 -24.44 4.26
CA ASN A 282 5.77 -23.33 5.22
C ASN A 282 4.38 -22.72 5.31
N ALA A 283 3.66 -22.64 4.18
CA ALA A 283 2.30 -22.12 4.15
C ALA A 283 1.33 -22.95 5.01
N ARG A 284 1.69 -24.20 5.35
CA ARG A 284 0.92 -25.08 6.25
C ARG A 284 1.29 -24.93 7.73
N GLN A 285 2.39 -24.26 8.06
CA GLN A 285 2.80 -24.07 9.45
C GLN A 285 1.95 -22.99 10.11
N LYS A 286 1.39 -23.31 11.27
CA LYS A 286 0.62 -22.39 12.11
C LYS A 286 1.56 -21.55 12.97
N ILE A 287 2.13 -20.51 12.38
CA ILE A 287 3.02 -19.58 13.09
C ILE A 287 2.21 -18.42 13.65
N VAL A 288 2.34 -18.16 14.95
CA VAL A 288 1.70 -17.02 15.61
C VAL A 288 2.67 -15.86 15.70
N ALA A 289 2.25 -14.70 15.18
CA ALA A 289 2.89 -13.42 15.45
C ALA A 289 2.31 -12.86 16.76
N PHE A 290 3.05 -12.92 17.86
CA PHE A 290 2.56 -12.46 19.16
C PHE A 290 2.49 -10.92 19.25
N HIS A 291 3.34 -10.22 18.49
CA HIS A 291 3.33 -8.75 18.36
C HIS A 291 3.32 -8.33 16.88
N ALA A 292 2.80 -7.13 16.61
CA ALA A 292 2.72 -6.53 15.29
C ALA A 292 4.05 -6.52 14.52
N ASN A 293 5.16 -6.24 15.21
CA ASN A 293 6.51 -6.18 14.60
C ASN A 293 6.95 -7.50 13.94
N MET A 294 6.37 -8.63 14.34
CA MET A 294 6.69 -9.93 13.73
C MET A 294 6.06 -10.10 12.36
N ILE A 295 4.95 -9.42 12.08
CA ILE A 295 4.19 -9.55 10.84
C ILE A 295 5.08 -9.23 9.63
N GLY A 296 5.71 -8.06 9.63
CA GLY A 296 6.58 -7.65 8.51
C GLY A 296 7.80 -8.56 8.31
N ILE A 297 8.33 -9.17 9.38
CA ILE A 297 9.45 -10.14 9.28
C ILE A 297 8.96 -11.46 8.68
N LEU A 298 7.86 -12.01 9.19
CA LEU A 298 7.29 -13.27 8.69
C LEU A 298 6.89 -13.16 7.22
N LEU A 299 6.25 -12.05 6.83
CA LEU A 299 5.87 -11.80 5.44
C LEU A 299 7.08 -11.67 4.52
N ALA A 300 8.17 -11.05 4.98
CA ALA A 300 9.44 -11.01 4.24
C ALA A 300 10.03 -12.42 4.01
N LEU A 301 9.81 -13.35 4.95
CA LEU A 301 10.18 -14.76 4.84
C LEU A 301 9.14 -15.62 4.09
N ASN A 302 8.15 -14.99 3.45
CA ASN A 302 7.03 -15.65 2.77
C ASN A 302 6.19 -16.54 3.71
N ILE A 303 5.99 -16.08 4.95
CA ILE A 303 5.14 -16.73 5.95
C ILE A 303 4.00 -15.78 6.28
N THR A 304 2.78 -16.15 5.90
CA THR A 304 1.58 -15.52 6.43
C THR A 304 1.35 -16.06 7.85
N PRO A 305 1.33 -15.22 8.90
CA PRO A 305 1.05 -15.71 10.24
C PRO A 305 -0.35 -16.31 10.30
N HIS A 306 -0.52 -17.37 11.08
CA HIS A 306 -1.84 -17.98 11.31
C HIS A 306 -2.69 -17.12 12.25
N ALA A 307 -2.05 -16.42 13.19
CA ALA A 307 -2.68 -15.46 14.08
C ALA A 307 -1.76 -14.25 14.31
N ALA A 308 -2.35 -13.08 14.51
CA ALA A 308 -1.65 -11.85 14.83
C ALA A 308 -2.54 -10.89 15.64
N PRO A 309 -1.96 -9.86 16.30
CA PRO A 309 -2.72 -8.94 17.14
C PRO A 309 -3.84 -8.21 16.38
N GLU A 310 -5.00 -8.07 17.02
CA GLU A 310 -6.19 -7.41 16.45
C GLU A 310 -5.99 -5.91 16.14
N ASP A 311 -5.06 -5.27 16.83
CA ASP A 311 -4.75 -3.85 16.68
C ASP A 311 -3.83 -3.56 15.51
N HIS A 312 -3.23 -4.59 14.91
CA HIS A 312 -2.51 -4.41 13.67
C HIS A 312 -3.51 -4.19 12.53
N PRO A 313 -3.47 -3.04 11.83
CA PRO A 313 -4.54 -2.62 10.92
C PRO A 313 -4.61 -3.46 9.64
N TRP A 314 -3.60 -4.32 9.38
CA TRP A 314 -3.49 -5.15 8.17
C TRP A 314 -3.84 -4.35 6.92
N VAL A 315 -3.36 -3.10 6.85
CA VAL A 315 -3.85 -2.18 5.81
C VAL A 315 -3.57 -2.75 4.43
N GLU A 316 -4.24 -2.16 3.45
CA GLU A 316 -4.30 -2.69 2.08
C GLU A 316 -2.92 -2.93 1.43
N TYR A 317 -1.84 -2.26 1.84
CA TYR A 317 -0.51 -2.58 1.31
C TYR A 317 -0.05 -4.01 1.64
N TYR A 318 -0.38 -4.54 2.82
CA TYR A 318 -0.09 -5.93 3.16
C TYR A 318 -1.00 -6.86 2.35
N ARG A 319 -2.30 -6.55 2.28
CA ARG A 319 -3.32 -7.35 1.56
C ARG A 319 -3.06 -7.47 0.07
N ARG A 320 -2.51 -6.42 -0.56
CA ARG A 320 -2.14 -6.41 -1.98
C ARG A 320 -1.06 -7.43 -2.33
N LYS A 321 -0.16 -7.75 -1.39
CA LYS A 321 0.99 -8.64 -1.63
C LYS A 321 0.81 -10.02 -0.99
N TYR A 322 0.00 -10.13 0.07
CA TYR A 322 -0.16 -11.35 0.85
C TYR A 322 -1.64 -11.59 1.19
N ASP A 323 -2.06 -12.85 1.26
CA ASP A 323 -3.34 -13.17 1.91
C ASP A 323 -3.22 -12.77 3.34
N THR A 324 -4.12 -11.93 3.80
CA THR A 324 -4.30 -11.70 5.22
C THR A 324 -5.71 -12.08 5.65
N SER A 325 -6.56 -12.56 4.72
CA SER A 325 -7.97 -12.85 5.02
C SER A 325 -8.14 -14.06 5.95
N SER A 326 -7.17 -14.98 5.90
CA SER A 326 -7.11 -16.17 6.74
C SER A 326 -6.40 -15.96 8.09
N VAL A 327 -5.89 -14.75 8.38
CA VAL A 327 -5.15 -14.48 9.61
C VAL A 327 -6.14 -14.24 10.75
N LEU A 328 -6.02 -15.03 11.81
CA LEU A 328 -6.89 -14.91 12.99
C LEU A 328 -6.45 -13.75 13.87
N SER A 329 -7.41 -12.97 14.37
CA SER A 329 -7.16 -11.85 15.28
C SER A 329 -6.97 -12.33 16.72
N LEU A 330 -5.83 -11.99 17.29
CA LEU A 330 -5.52 -12.20 18.70
C LEU A 330 -6.02 -11.02 19.53
N ALA A 331 -6.78 -11.33 20.58
CA ALA A 331 -7.34 -10.34 21.49
C ALA A 331 -6.24 -9.53 22.19
N LYS A 332 -6.54 -8.29 22.59
CA LYS A 332 -5.63 -7.48 23.42
C LYS A 332 -5.44 -8.05 24.83
N ASP A 333 -6.53 -8.55 25.42
CA ASP A 333 -6.52 -9.15 26.74
C ASP A 333 -5.66 -10.42 26.77
N ASP A 334 -4.70 -10.47 27.68
CA ASP A 334 -3.70 -11.54 27.72
C ASP A 334 -4.29 -12.91 28.06
N VAL A 335 -5.33 -12.96 28.89
CA VAL A 335 -5.98 -14.24 29.26
C VAL A 335 -6.71 -14.80 28.05
N VAL A 336 -7.52 -13.98 27.39
CA VAL A 336 -8.23 -14.38 26.17
C VAL A 336 -7.24 -14.77 25.05
N LYS A 337 -6.17 -13.99 24.89
CA LYS A 337 -5.11 -14.22 23.90
C LYS A 337 -4.43 -15.58 24.10
N ILE A 338 -4.09 -15.95 25.34
CA ILE A 338 -3.51 -17.28 25.64
C ILE A 338 -4.48 -18.40 25.27
N GLU A 339 -5.75 -18.29 25.64
CA GLU A 339 -6.75 -19.33 25.35
C GLU A 339 -6.98 -19.49 23.83
N GLN A 340 -7.01 -18.38 23.09
CA GLN A 340 -7.03 -18.41 21.63
C GLN A 340 -5.82 -19.18 21.09
N ILE A 341 -4.61 -18.83 21.53
CA ILE A 341 -3.37 -19.49 21.10
C ILE A 341 -3.41 -21.00 21.42
N ARG A 342 -3.87 -21.41 22.61
CA ARG A 342 -4.01 -22.83 22.98
C ARG A 342 -4.95 -23.57 22.05
N SER A 343 -6.12 -23.00 21.78
CA SER A 343 -7.15 -23.63 20.95
C SER A 343 -6.68 -23.89 19.51
N MET A 344 -5.78 -23.05 19.00
CA MET A 344 -5.30 -23.12 17.61
C MET A 344 -4.24 -24.21 17.38
N SER A 345 -3.58 -24.67 18.45
CA SER A 345 -2.44 -25.60 18.42
C SER A 345 -1.35 -25.17 17.41
N PRO A 346 -0.66 -24.03 17.66
CA PRO A 346 0.33 -23.49 16.75
C PRO A 346 1.63 -24.31 16.73
N ASP A 347 2.32 -24.30 15.60
CA ASP A 347 3.62 -24.94 15.42
C ASP A 347 4.76 -24.11 16.03
N PHE A 348 4.59 -22.79 16.09
CA PHE A 348 5.61 -21.88 16.60
C PHE A 348 5.00 -20.52 16.99
N ILE A 349 5.55 -19.85 18.00
CA ILE A 349 5.19 -18.48 18.39
C ILE A 349 6.42 -17.59 18.33
N VAL A 350 6.33 -16.46 17.62
CA VAL A 350 7.37 -15.43 17.59
C VAL A 350 6.90 -14.14 18.25
N GLY A 351 7.79 -13.49 19.00
CA GLY A 351 7.48 -12.26 19.73
C GLY A 351 8.70 -11.38 19.99
N LEU A 352 8.52 -10.38 20.85
CA LEU A 352 9.55 -9.44 21.29
C LEU A 352 9.72 -9.58 22.80
N GLU A 353 10.96 -9.71 23.27
CA GLU A 353 11.27 -9.93 24.68
C GLU A 353 10.85 -8.73 25.54
N SER A 354 11.14 -7.51 25.09
CA SER A 354 10.88 -6.27 25.84
C SER A 354 9.40 -6.01 26.13
N PHE A 355 8.49 -6.67 25.42
CA PHE A 355 7.04 -6.50 25.56
C PHE A 355 6.36 -7.72 26.18
N THR A 356 7.11 -8.74 26.63
CA THR A 356 6.53 -9.97 27.17
C THR A 356 7.19 -10.35 28.49
N SER A 357 6.39 -10.39 29.56
CA SER A 357 6.86 -10.80 30.89
C SER A 357 7.40 -12.23 30.89
N LEU A 358 8.36 -12.51 31.78
CA LEU A 358 8.97 -13.85 31.90
C LEU A 358 7.93 -14.95 32.17
N ASP A 359 6.88 -14.66 32.94
CA ASP A 359 5.81 -15.62 33.22
C ASP A 359 4.92 -15.88 32.01
N MET A 360 4.66 -14.84 31.19
CA MET A 360 3.99 -15.00 29.90
C MET A 360 4.85 -15.85 28.94
N GLN A 361 6.15 -15.59 28.85
CA GLN A 361 7.06 -16.38 28.02
C GLN A 361 7.06 -17.85 28.43
N LYS A 362 7.14 -18.15 29.74
CA LYS A 362 7.03 -19.54 30.26
C LYS A 362 5.70 -20.18 29.91
N THR A 363 4.61 -19.44 30.04
CA THR A 363 3.25 -19.93 29.73
C THR A 363 3.13 -20.31 28.26
N LEU A 364 3.61 -19.46 27.35
CA LEU A 364 3.58 -19.70 25.91
C LEU A 364 4.52 -20.83 25.50
N ASN A 365 5.69 -20.95 26.13
CA ASN A 365 6.63 -22.05 25.93
C ASN A 365 6.06 -23.41 26.39
N GLY A 366 5.09 -23.41 27.30
CA GLY A 366 4.31 -24.60 27.66
C GLY A 366 3.28 -25.03 26.61
N ILE A 367 3.00 -24.21 25.59
CA ILE A 367 2.03 -24.50 24.51
C ILE A 367 2.77 -25.08 23.30
N THR A 368 3.79 -24.38 22.83
CA THR A 368 4.59 -24.77 21.65
C THR A 368 5.97 -24.12 21.72
N SER A 369 6.83 -24.39 20.73
CA SER A 369 8.13 -23.74 20.65
C SER A 369 7.97 -22.22 20.46
N THR A 370 8.69 -21.44 21.27
CA THR A 370 8.62 -19.97 21.22
C THR A 370 9.99 -19.35 20.98
N TYR A 371 9.99 -18.17 20.37
CA TYR A 371 11.19 -17.34 20.27
C TYR A 371 10.82 -15.87 20.40
N PHE A 372 11.35 -15.23 21.43
CA PHE A 372 11.20 -13.79 21.69
C PHE A 372 12.51 -13.10 21.32
N LEU A 373 12.42 -12.13 20.41
CA LEU A 373 13.56 -11.37 19.93
C LEU A 373 13.97 -10.30 20.94
N PRO A 374 15.28 -10.16 21.23
CA PRO A 374 15.84 -8.99 21.90
C PRO A 374 15.66 -7.74 21.04
N TRP A 375 15.37 -6.58 21.63
CA TRP A 375 15.11 -5.33 20.88
C TRP A 375 16.38 -4.63 20.41
N GLU A 376 17.51 -4.94 21.03
CA GLU A 376 18.81 -4.29 20.84
C GLU A 376 19.36 -4.48 19.43
N HIS A 377 18.96 -5.56 18.75
CA HIS A 377 19.42 -5.89 17.41
C HIS A 377 18.70 -5.07 16.32
N ASP A 378 19.33 -4.93 15.15
CA ASP A 378 18.70 -4.31 13.99
C ASP A 378 17.68 -5.26 13.31
N TRP A 379 16.85 -4.72 12.42
CA TRP A 379 15.84 -5.53 11.73
C TRP A 379 16.46 -6.61 10.84
N ARG A 380 17.68 -6.40 10.33
CA ARG A 380 18.41 -7.41 9.53
C ARG A 380 18.75 -8.61 10.39
N MET A 381 19.26 -8.37 11.60
CA MET A 381 19.56 -9.39 12.58
C MET A 381 18.29 -10.03 13.13
N HIS A 382 17.23 -9.26 13.43
CA HIS A 382 15.92 -9.82 13.78
C HIS A 382 15.43 -10.79 12.71
N MET A 383 15.54 -10.42 11.44
CA MET A 383 15.17 -11.27 10.32
C MET A 383 16.01 -12.55 10.27
N ARG A 384 17.34 -12.45 10.44
CA ARG A 384 18.25 -13.62 10.47
C ARG A 384 17.94 -14.57 11.62
N LEU A 385 17.72 -14.04 12.82
CA LEU A 385 17.42 -14.83 14.02
C LEU A 385 16.10 -15.58 13.88
N ILE A 386 15.03 -14.90 13.44
CA ILE A 386 13.74 -15.54 13.17
C ILE A 386 13.88 -16.57 12.06
N ALA A 387 14.61 -16.23 11.00
CA ALA A 387 14.84 -17.15 9.91
C ALA A 387 15.60 -18.41 10.34
N GLU A 388 16.61 -18.29 11.20
CA GLU A 388 17.32 -19.44 11.78
C GLU A 388 16.34 -20.36 12.54
N LYS A 389 15.50 -19.79 13.42
CA LYS A 389 14.52 -20.56 14.21
C LYS A 389 13.46 -21.24 13.36
N LEU A 390 13.12 -20.65 12.21
CA LEU A 390 12.13 -21.19 11.28
C LEU A 390 12.75 -22.05 10.15
N GLY A 391 14.07 -22.24 10.14
CA GLY A 391 14.77 -22.99 9.08
C GLY A 391 14.72 -22.29 7.71
N LYS A 392 14.81 -20.95 7.71
CA LYS A 392 14.64 -20.01 6.57
C LYS A 392 15.89 -19.18 6.28
N THR A 393 17.06 -19.54 6.80
CA THR A 393 18.28 -18.72 6.69
C THR A 393 18.63 -18.38 5.24
N ALA A 394 18.50 -19.34 4.31
CA ALA A 394 18.80 -19.10 2.90
C ALA A 394 17.81 -18.10 2.26
N GLU A 395 16.52 -18.24 2.58
CA GLU A 395 15.48 -17.31 2.14
C GLU A 395 15.73 -15.89 2.66
N ALA A 396 16.16 -15.77 3.92
CA ALA A 396 16.48 -14.48 4.52
C ALA A 396 17.64 -13.80 3.83
N GLU A 397 18.75 -14.49 3.57
CA GLU A 397 19.90 -13.89 2.88
C GLU A 397 19.58 -13.51 1.43
N VAL A 398 18.77 -14.29 0.72
CA VAL A 398 18.31 -13.91 -0.63
C VAL A 398 17.45 -12.64 -0.59
N TRP A 399 16.56 -12.53 0.40
CA TRP A 399 15.73 -11.34 0.58
C TRP A 399 16.59 -10.13 0.95
N LEU A 400 17.54 -10.28 1.87
CA LEU A 400 18.46 -9.22 2.30
C LEU A 400 19.34 -8.74 1.14
N ASP A 401 19.94 -9.63 0.35
CA ASP A 401 20.71 -9.25 -0.83
C ASP A 401 19.86 -8.49 -1.86
N ARG A 402 18.59 -8.89 -2.05
CA ARG A 402 17.66 -8.13 -2.91
C ARG A 402 17.41 -6.74 -2.36
N TYR A 403 17.21 -6.62 -1.05
CA TYR A 403 17.03 -5.34 -0.37
C TYR A 403 18.25 -4.43 -0.56
N GLU A 404 19.46 -4.94 -0.32
CA GLU A 404 20.71 -4.15 -0.46
C GLU A 404 20.91 -3.66 -1.89
N ARG A 405 20.63 -4.51 -2.89
CA ARG A 405 20.66 -4.11 -4.31
C ARG A 405 19.63 -3.03 -4.61
N LYS A 406 18.43 -3.10 -4.03
CA LYS A 406 17.38 -2.09 -4.18
C LYS A 406 17.79 -0.77 -3.53
N ALA A 407 18.28 -0.80 -2.30
CA ALA A 407 18.79 0.38 -1.59
C ALA A 407 19.89 1.09 -2.40
N ALA A 408 20.86 0.32 -2.92
CA ALA A 408 21.90 0.87 -3.78
C ALA A 408 21.36 1.50 -5.06
N ALA A 409 20.38 0.87 -5.71
CA ALA A 409 19.75 1.42 -6.91
C ALA A 409 18.92 2.67 -6.63
N VAL A 410 18.21 2.75 -5.50
CA VAL A 410 17.47 3.94 -5.07
C VAL A 410 18.44 5.07 -4.75
N ARG A 411 19.50 4.79 -3.98
CA ARG A 411 20.55 5.75 -3.63
C ARG A 411 21.18 6.39 -4.88
N GLU A 412 21.49 5.60 -5.89
CA GLU A 412 22.04 6.14 -7.14
C GLU A 412 21.02 7.01 -7.89
N GLN A 413 19.74 6.61 -7.91
CA GLN A 413 18.67 7.40 -8.53
C GLN A 413 18.38 8.72 -7.83
N THR A 414 18.58 8.80 -6.50
CA THR A 414 18.31 10.00 -5.70
C THR A 414 19.54 10.88 -5.50
N LYS A 415 20.74 10.39 -5.86
CA LYS A 415 22.03 11.07 -5.65
C LYS A 415 22.06 12.52 -6.11
N ASN A 416 21.52 12.83 -7.28
CA ASN A 416 21.50 14.19 -7.83
C ASN A 416 20.48 15.10 -7.15
N ILE A 417 19.41 14.52 -6.60
CA ILE A 417 18.33 15.26 -5.95
C ILE A 417 18.71 15.63 -4.51
N LEU A 418 19.46 14.75 -3.85
CA LEU A 418 19.77 14.81 -2.41
C LEU A 418 21.23 15.17 -2.14
N TYR A 419 21.96 15.63 -3.16
CA TYR A 419 23.40 15.83 -3.06
C TYR A 419 23.77 16.86 -1.98
N ASN A 420 24.50 16.39 -0.96
CA ASN A 420 25.02 17.20 0.15
C ASN A 420 23.95 17.94 0.99
N GLU A 421 22.71 17.45 0.96
CA GLU A 421 21.61 18.00 1.75
C GLU A 421 21.52 17.30 3.10
N ARG A 422 21.29 18.08 4.17
CA ARG A 422 21.05 17.54 5.51
C ARG A 422 19.57 17.27 5.73
N LEU A 423 19.26 16.07 6.18
CA LEU A 423 17.91 15.63 6.49
C LEU A 423 17.67 15.64 7.99
N LEU A 424 16.49 16.12 8.38
CA LEU A 424 15.91 15.94 9.69
C LEU A 424 14.60 15.15 9.56
N ILE A 425 14.43 14.12 10.39
CA ILE A 425 13.22 13.29 10.43
C ILE A 425 12.65 13.38 11.84
N VAL A 426 11.44 13.90 11.95
CA VAL A 426 10.81 14.23 13.24
C VAL A 426 9.40 13.68 13.31
N ARG A 427 9.02 13.17 14.48
CA ARG A 427 7.66 12.78 14.83
C ARG A 427 7.15 13.64 15.99
N ILE A 428 5.95 14.20 15.84
CA ILE A 428 5.20 14.83 16.92
C ILE A 428 4.22 13.80 17.48
N SER A 429 4.45 13.38 18.72
CA SER A 429 3.57 12.47 19.45
C SER A 429 3.25 13.06 20.82
N GLN A 430 1.96 13.23 21.10
CA GLN A 430 1.40 13.97 22.22
C GLN A 430 1.94 15.42 22.27
N LYS A 431 2.94 15.69 23.10
CA LYS A 431 3.62 17.00 23.22
C LYS A 431 5.11 16.94 22.86
N ASN A 432 5.61 15.76 22.53
CA ASN A 432 7.02 15.53 22.30
C ASN A 432 7.35 15.63 20.81
N ILE A 433 8.48 16.26 20.51
CA ILE A 433 9.07 16.31 19.19
C ILE A 433 10.26 15.35 19.20
N SER A 434 10.06 14.12 18.73
CA SER A 434 11.10 13.07 18.73
C SER A 434 11.82 13.00 17.39
N VAL A 435 13.14 12.85 17.41
CA VAL A 435 13.97 12.61 16.22
C VAL A 435 13.97 11.12 15.90
N LEU A 436 13.62 10.77 14.67
CA LEU A 436 13.69 9.39 14.18
C LEU A 436 15.09 9.12 13.62
N ALA A 437 16.05 8.97 14.53
CA ALA A 437 17.46 8.97 14.19
C ALA A 437 17.95 7.62 13.67
N ASN A 438 17.65 6.50 14.34
CA ASN A 438 18.41 5.24 14.19
C ASN A 438 17.56 3.99 14.00
N ARG A 439 16.25 4.14 13.77
CA ARG A 439 15.32 3.05 13.48
C ARG A 439 14.35 3.47 12.38
N SER A 440 13.74 2.48 11.75
CA SER A 440 12.75 2.66 10.68
C SER A 440 13.30 3.61 9.61
N LEU A 441 12.68 4.77 9.42
CA LEU A 441 13.16 5.82 8.52
C LEU A 441 14.62 6.21 8.68
N GLY A 442 15.12 6.28 9.92
CA GLY A 442 16.49 6.70 10.18
C GLY A 442 17.50 5.76 9.53
N GLU A 443 17.29 4.45 9.61
CA GLU A 443 18.17 3.48 8.97
C GLU A 443 18.10 3.54 7.45
N VAL A 444 16.90 3.67 6.89
CA VAL A 444 16.76 3.75 5.42
C VAL A 444 17.42 5.02 4.89
N PHE A 445 17.09 6.18 5.45
CA PHE A 445 17.58 7.45 4.90
C PHE A 445 19.05 7.70 5.20
N TYR A 446 19.49 7.50 6.45
CA TYR A 446 20.86 7.83 6.83
C TYR A 446 21.83 6.67 6.55
N ASP A 447 21.44 5.41 6.78
CA ASP A 447 22.38 4.27 6.63
C ASP A 447 22.32 3.63 5.24
N ASP A 448 21.13 3.45 4.67
CA ASP A 448 21.01 2.77 3.38
C ASP A 448 21.14 3.75 2.20
N LEU A 449 20.58 4.95 2.34
CA LEU A 449 20.63 5.99 1.30
C LEU A 449 21.76 7.02 1.51
N HIS A 450 22.50 6.93 2.62
CA HIS A 450 23.65 7.79 2.95
C HIS A 450 23.32 9.29 3.00
N MET A 451 22.11 9.66 3.44
CA MET A 451 21.79 11.06 3.67
C MET A 451 22.53 11.61 4.89
N LEU A 452 22.90 12.88 4.84
CA LEU A 452 23.56 13.52 5.98
C LEU A 452 22.52 13.87 7.04
N PRO A 453 22.71 13.47 8.31
CA PRO A 453 21.85 13.96 9.39
C PRO A 453 22.08 15.46 9.65
N ALA A 454 21.04 16.15 10.11
CA ALA A 454 21.16 17.50 10.66
C ALA A 454 21.99 17.49 11.96
N ARG A 455 22.63 18.61 12.31
CA ARG A 455 23.62 18.75 13.40
C ARG A 455 23.15 18.25 14.77
N GLU A 456 21.87 18.40 15.08
CA GLU A 456 21.29 17.98 16.35
C GLU A 456 20.85 16.51 16.34
N VAL A 457 20.91 15.79 15.23
CA VAL A 457 20.48 14.38 15.18
C VAL A 457 21.54 13.49 15.82
N ASN A 458 21.24 12.95 16.99
CA ASN A 458 22.06 11.97 17.66
C ASN A 458 21.61 10.55 17.29
N ARG A 459 22.45 9.84 16.55
CA ARG A 459 22.22 8.50 16.03
C ARG A 459 22.31 7.39 17.10
N ASP A 460 22.80 7.69 18.29
CA ASP A 460 22.95 6.72 19.38
C ASP A 460 21.74 6.74 20.36
N ILE A 461 20.82 7.69 20.20
CA ILE A 461 19.67 7.88 21.09
C ILE A 461 18.37 7.46 20.36
N ASN A 462 17.72 6.40 20.86
CA ASN A 462 16.46 5.88 20.28
C ASN A 462 15.26 6.83 20.42
N ASP A 463 15.20 7.65 21.46
CA ASP A 463 14.09 8.58 21.71
C ASP A 463 14.63 9.98 22.04
N GLN A 464 15.41 10.52 21.11
CA GLN A 464 15.89 11.88 21.25
C GLN A 464 14.72 12.85 21.11
N HIS A 465 14.47 13.65 22.14
CA HIS A 465 13.51 14.74 22.09
C HIS A 465 14.19 16.08 21.81
N LEU A 466 13.53 16.92 21.02
CA LEU A 466 13.92 18.30 20.78
C LEU A 466 12.87 19.26 21.36
N THR A 467 13.35 20.35 21.94
CA THR A 467 12.55 21.56 22.18
C THR A 467 12.25 22.29 20.86
N GLN A 468 11.31 23.23 20.88
CA GLN A 468 11.01 24.05 19.69
C GLN A 468 12.22 24.91 19.29
N GLU A 469 12.99 25.38 20.29
CA GLU A 469 14.21 26.16 20.10
C GLU A 469 15.34 25.33 19.47
N GLU A 470 15.56 24.10 19.94
CA GLU A 470 16.55 23.18 19.35
C GLU A 470 16.16 22.77 17.93
N LEU A 471 14.88 22.48 17.69
CA LEU A 471 14.36 22.20 16.36
C LEU A 471 14.69 23.33 15.37
N ALA A 472 14.52 24.59 15.81
CA ALA A 472 14.79 25.77 15.00
C ALA A 472 16.28 26.01 14.72
N GLN A 473 17.17 25.49 15.56
CA GLN A 473 18.62 25.64 15.45
C GLN A 473 19.27 24.55 14.57
N THR A 474 18.49 23.59 14.09
CA THR A 474 18.98 22.58 13.16
C THR A 474 19.44 23.20 11.84
N ASP A 475 20.50 22.64 11.26
CA ASP A 475 21.03 23.03 9.94
C ASP A 475 20.41 22.22 8.80
N ALA A 476 19.23 21.63 9.03
CA ALA A 476 18.54 20.79 8.06
C ALA A 476 18.23 21.57 6.77
N ASP A 477 18.45 20.93 5.62
CA ASP A 477 18.01 21.40 4.31
C ASP A 477 16.66 20.82 3.91
N ARG A 478 16.31 19.65 4.46
CA ARG A 478 15.02 18.96 4.32
C ARG A 478 14.46 18.50 5.66
N LEU A 479 13.13 18.50 5.75
CA LEU A 479 12.41 17.99 6.91
C LEU A 479 11.35 16.96 6.48
N LEU A 480 11.47 15.75 7.00
CA LEU A 480 10.38 14.77 7.00
C LEU A 480 9.65 14.86 8.34
N LEU A 481 8.36 15.20 8.31
CA LEU A 481 7.56 15.42 9.52
C LEU A 481 6.38 14.45 9.58
N ILE A 482 6.32 13.69 10.67
CA ILE A 482 5.18 12.86 11.05
C ILE A 482 4.46 13.55 12.20
N VAL A 483 3.12 13.60 12.15
CA VAL A 483 2.29 14.09 13.25
C VAL A 483 1.24 13.03 13.53
N ASP A 484 1.23 12.49 14.75
CA ASP A 484 0.26 11.49 15.15
C ASP A 484 -1.17 12.05 15.12
N GLU A 485 -2.15 11.19 14.86
CA GLU A 485 -3.52 11.60 14.58
C GLU A 485 -4.31 12.03 15.84
N ASP A 486 -3.80 11.74 17.03
CA ASP A 486 -4.46 12.10 18.27
C ASP A 486 -4.56 13.62 18.48
N ALA A 487 -5.60 14.03 19.22
CA ALA A 487 -5.92 15.44 19.41
C ALA A 487 -4.77 16.23 20.06
N GLN A 488 -3.98 15.59 20.93
CA GLN A 488 -2.87 16.24 21.62
C GLN A 488 -1.72 16.53 20.67
N SER A 489 -1.34 15.56 19.84
CA SER A 489 -0.34 15.71 18.77
C SER A 489 -0.74 16.77 17.76
N GLN A 490 -2.02 16.79 17.34
CA GLN A 490 -2.51 17.81 16.41
C GLN A 490 -2.48 19.21 17.04
N ALA A 491 -2.80 19.35 18.33
CA ALA A 491 -2.69 20.62 19.04
C ALA A 491 -1.24 21.10 19.14
N ALA A 492 -0.31 20.23 19.58
CA ALA A 492 1.11 20.54 19.65
C ALA A 492 1.69 20.96 18.29
N TRP A 493 1.19 20.34 17.21
CA TRP A 493 1.53 20.73 15.85
C TRP A 493 1.01 22.12 15.46
N GLN A 494 -0.21 22.49 15.84
CA GLN A 494 -0.73 23.84 15.59
C GLN A 494 0.08 24.90 16.35
N ASP A 495 0.46 24.60 17.60
CA ASP A 495 1.27 25.49 18.41
C ASP A 495 2.66 25.70 17.77
N LEU A 496 3.31 24.61 17.34
CA LEU A 496 4.60 24.69 16.64
C LEU A 496 4.49 25.52 15.35
N LYS A 497 3.43 25.34 14.56
CA LYS A 497 3.18 26.13 13.34
C LYS A 497 3.04 27.63 13.59
N GLN A 498 2.46 28.00 14.72
CA GLN A 498 2.26 29.40 15.11
C GLN A 498 3.49 30.02 15.79
N SER A 499 4.49 29.21 16.13
CA SER A 499 5.73 29.69 16.74
C SER A 499 6.49 30.67 15.85
N ALA A 500 7.21 31.60 16.49
CA ALA A 500 8.02 32.61 15.81
C ALA A 500 9.24 32.02 15.06
N PHE A 501 9.55 30.74 15.29
CA PHE A 501 10.72 30.06 14.74
C PHE A 501 10.39 29.21 13.52
N TRP A 502 9.22 28.57 13.47
CA TRP A 502 8.84 27.62 12.42
C TRP A 502 9.00 28.19 11.01
N GLY A 503 8.44 29.37 10.74
CA GLY A 503 8.54 30.02 9.43
C GLY A 503 9.96 30.46 9.03
N LYS A 504 10.92 30.49 9.97
CA LYS A 504 12.30 30.91 9.72
C LYS A 504 13.23 29.75 9.34
N MET A 505 12.83 28.51 9.63
CA MET A 505 13.62 27.32 9.34
C MET A 505 13.88 27.18 7.83
N ARG A 506 15.10 26.79 7.45
CA ARG A 506 15.52 26.58 6.05
C ARG A 506 14.59 25.65 5.26
N PRO A 507 14.20 24.45 5.75
CA PRO A 507 13.35 23.56 4.98
C PRO A 507 11.95 24.16 4.75
N ILE A 508 11.46 25.01 5.66
CA ILE A 508 10.16 25.67 5.51
C ILE A 508 10.24 26.78 4.47
N ARG A 509 11.26 27.64 4.55
CA ARG A 509 11.47 28.74 3.60
C ARG A 509 11.71 28.26 2.17
N ASN A 510 12.38 27.12 2.02
CA ASN A 510 12.73 26.56 0.72
C ASN A 510 11.68 25.56 0.20
N ASN A 511 10.54 25.41 0.88
CA ASN A 511 9.47 24.46 0.54
C ASN A 511 9.98 23.02 0.40
N ARG A 512 10.83 22.60 1.33
CA ARG A 512 11.51 21.29 1.45
C ARG A 512 11.08 20.56 2.71
N ILE A 513 9.78 20.60 2.98
CA ILE A 513 9.13 19.83 4.03
C ILE A 513 8.16 18.84 3.40
N ASP A 514 8.25 17.58 3.81
CA ASP A 514 7.30 16.54 3.43
C ASP A 514 6.61 16.00 4.68
N TYR A 515 5.29 15.88 4.60
CA TYR A 515 4.48 15.31 5.67
C TYR A 515 4.27 13.83 5.37
N LEU A 516 4.65 12.96 6.31
CA LEU A 516 4.46 11.53 6.17
C LEU A 516 3.35 11.05 7.12
N PRO A 517 2.50 10.09 6.73
CA PRO A 517 1.57 9.48 7.66
C PRO A 517 2.33 8.66 8.71
N PRO A 518 1.87 8.59 9.97
CA PRO A 518 2.53 7.79 11.00
C PRO A 518 2.67 6.32 10.60
N TYR A 519 1.60 5.74 10.06
CA TYR A 519 1.57 4.39 9.57
C TYR A 519 1.78 4.33 8.05
N PRO A 520 2.60 3.41 7.51
CA PRO A 520 3.48 2.45 8.18
C PRO A 520 4.91 2.97 8.42
N TRP A 521 5.15 4.28 8.25
CA TRP A 521 6.48 4.89 8.24
C TRP A 521 7.20 4.84 9.58
N THR A 522 6.51 4.55 10.69
CA THR A 522 7.12 4.35 12.00
C THR A 522 7.25 2.88 12.41
N GLU A 523 6.76 1.94 11.60
CA GLU A 523 6.94 0.51 11.88
C GLU A 523 8.39 0.09 11.62
N TYR A 524 8.92 -0.76 12.50
CA TYR A 524 10.28 -1.28 12.39
C TYR A 524 10.28 -2.77 12.07
N THR A 525 10.18 -3.09 10.77
CA THR A 525 10.15 -4.45 10.25
C THR A 525 10.88 -4.54 8.91
N ALA A 526 11.33 -5.74 8.51
CA ALA A 526 11.95 -5.95 7.19
C ALA A 526 11.06 -5.46 6.04
N PHE A 527 9.76 -5.78 6.09
CA PHE A 527 8.82 -5.36 5.08
C PHE A 527 8.73 -3.84 4.94
N THR A 528 8.61 -3.12 6.06
CA THR A 528 8.42 -1.66 6.03
C THR A 528 9.66 -0.92 5.56
N GLN A 529 10.87 -1.43 5.84
CA GLN A 529 12.09 -0.90 5.24
C GLN A 529 12.07 -1.04 3.70
N GLU A 530 11.67 -2.20 3.17
CA GLU A 530 11.55 -2.39 1.71
C GLU A 530 10.49 -1.45 1.09
N LEU A 531 9.38 -1.21 1.81
CA LEU A 531 8.32 -0.28 1.40
C LEU A 531 8.82 1.17 1.36
N ILE A 532 9.55 1.62 2.39
CA ILE A 532 10.11 2.98 2.41
C ILE A 532 10.98 3.20 1.16
N LEU A 533 11.81 2.23 0.76
CA LEU A 533 12.60 2.33 -0.49
C LEU A 533 11.73 2.48 -1.76
N ASP A 534 10.56 1.83 -1.83
CA ASP A 534 9.63 2.01 -2.96
C ASP A 534 9.03 3.41 -2.98
N GLU A 535 8.78 3.97 -1.80
CA GLU A 535 8.15 5.28 -1.64
C GLU A 535 9.15 6.44 -1.72
N VAL A 536 10.44 6.25 -1.41
CA VAL A 536 11.47 7.30 -1.49
C VAL A 536 11.51 7.96 -2.87
N LEU A 537 11.49 7.16 -3.93
CA LEU A 537 11.51 7.69 -5.30
C LEU A 537 10.23 8.46 -5.64
N LYS A 538 9.13 8.19 -4.94
CA LYS A 538 7.83 8.83 -5.12
C LYS A 538 7.74 10.15 -4.36
N LEU A 539 8.37 10.25 -3.19
CA LEU A 539 8.38 11.46 -2.37
C LEU A 539 8.92 12.69 -3.12
N TRP A 540 9.97 12.50 -3.93
CA TRP A 540 10.71 13.62 -4.53
C TRP A 540 10.73 13.65 -6.06
N ARG A 541 10.01 12.73 -6.73
CA ARG A 541 9.80 12.81 -8.18
C ARG A 541 8.76 13.90 -8.50
N ASN A 542 9.04 14.70 -9.54
CA ASN A 542 8.12 15.67 -10.14
C ASN A 542 7.82 16.97 -9.36
N ARG A 543 8.72 17.43 -8.48
CA ARG A 543 8.62 18.77 -7.87
C ARG A 543 9.69 19.76 -8.36
N ALA A 544 10.26 19.49 -9.55
CA ALA A 544 11.16 20.41 -10.26
C ALA A 544 10.36 21.39 -11.13
#